data_AF-A0A3D9N7U1-F1
#
_entry.id   AF-A0A3D9N7U1-F1
#
_cell.length_a   1.000
_cell.length_b   1.000
_cell.length_c   1.000
_cell.angle_alpha   90.00
_cell.angle_beta   90.00
_cell.angle_gamma   90.00
#
_symmetry.space_group_name_H-M   'P 1'
#
loop_
_entity.id
_entity.type
_entity.pdbx_description
1 polymer ?
#
loop_
_entity_poly.entity_id
_entity_poly.type
_entity_poly.pdbx_seq_one_letter_code
_entity_poly.pdbx_strand_id
1 'polypeptide(L)' 'MKPNSTKALPCAIFGHNYQRSKTNIDHTIEMTCSHCDTVVVTDRHGNFETITVSNTQIADTLRELYRLTRRIPKTKVAV' A
#
# COMPACT_ATOMS: atom_id res chain seq x y z
N MET A 1 0.15 9.90 -10.42
CA MET A 1 1.39 9.12 -10.44
C MET A 1 1.23 8.02 -11.46
N LYS A 2 2.23 7.83 -12.32
CA LYS A 2 2.27 6.73 -13.30
C LYS A 2 2.62 5.46 -12.53
N PRO A 3 1.82 4.38 -12.55
CA PRO A 3 2.21 3.12 -11.93
C PRO A 3 3.45 2.62 -12.67
N ASN A 4 4.56 2.44 -11.95
CA ASN A 4 5.76 1.85 -12.51
C ASN A 4 5.72 0.33 -12.28
N SER A 5 5.78 -0.40 -13.39
CA SER A 5 5.99 -1.85 -13.50
C SER A 5 4.88 -2.72 -12.92
N THR A 6 4.30 -3.56 -13.78
CA THR A 6 3.27 -4.57 -13.51
C THR A 6 3.70 -5.66 -12.50
N LYS A 7 4.93 -5.57 -11.96
CA LYS A 7 5.51 -6.53 -11.00
C LYS A 7 5.60 -6.01 -9.56
N ALA A 8 5.27 -4.74 -9.30
CA ALA A 8 5.36 -4.17 -7.95
C ALA A 8 4.02 -4.27 -7.21
N LEU A 9 4.06 -4.72 -5.96
CA LEU A 9 2.88 -4.81 -5.09
C LEU A 9 2.49 -3.40 -4.63
N PRO A 10 1.28 -2.90 -4.96
CA PRO A 10 0.90 -1.54 -4.61
C PRO A 10 0.44 -1.42 -3.15
N CYS A 11 0.81 -0.31 -2.51
CA CYS A 11 0.40 0.07 -1.17
C CYS A 11 -1.10 0.28 -1.07
N ALA A 12 -1.71 -0.29 -0.02
CA ALA A 12 -3.16 -0.18 0.20
C ALA A 12 -3.61 1.25 0.55
N ILE A 13 -2.70 2.11 1.02
CA ILE A 13 -3.01 3.48 1.43
C ILE A 13 -3.02 4.42 0.22
N PHE A 14 -1.93 4.49 -0.55
CA PHE A 14 -1.80 5.47 -1.63
C PHE A 14 -1.38 4.85 -2.99
N GLY A 15 -1.25 3.53 -3.06
CA GLY A 15 -0.86 2.83 -4.29
C GLY A 15 0.58 3.05 -4.74
N HIS A 16 1.46 3.44 -3.82
CA HIS A 16 2.92 3.43 -4.00
C HIS A 16 3.44 2.00 -4.10
N ASN A 17 4.71 1.81 -4.40
CA ASN A 17 5.28 0.47 -4.46
C ASN A 17 5.77 0.04 -3.08
N TYR A 18 5.32 -1.14 -2.62
CA TYR A 18 6.00 -1.84 -1.53
C TYR A 18 7.35 -2.36 -2.03
N GLN A 19 8.38 -2.21 -1.20
CA GLN A 19 9.72 -2.73 -1.42
C GLN A 19 10.02 -3.78 -0.35
N ARG A 20 10.70 -4.86 -0.73
CA ARG A 20 11.07 -5.93 0.20
C ARG A 20 12.12 -5.40 1.20
N SER A 21 11.79 -5.44 2.48
CA SER A 21 12.67 -5.00 3.57
C SER A 21 13.42 -6.18 4.19
N LYS A 22 12.70 -7.24 4.54
CA LYS A 22 13.26 -8.41 5.23
C LYS A 22 12.51 -9.69 4.85
N THR A 23 13.17 -10.84 5.02
CA THR A 23 12.53 -12.15 4.96
C THR A 23 12.66 -12.81 6.33
N ASN A 24 11.55 -13.24 6.91
CA ASN A 24 11.53 -13.89 8.21
C ASN A 24 11.75 -15.40 8.07
N ILE A 25 12.01 -16.06 9.21
CA ILE A 25 12.37 -17.49 9.29
C ILE A 25 11.17 -18.38 8.92
N ASP A 26 9.98 -17.91 9.25
CA ASP A 26 8.66 -18.47 8.92
C ASP A 26 8.26 -18.29 7.44
N HIS A 27 9.21 -17.88 6.57
CA HIS A 27 9.01 -17.62 5.14
C HIS A 27 8.06 -16.46 4.79
N THR A 28 7.68 -15.65 5.78
CA THR A 28 7.01 -14.37 5.52
C THR A 28 8.01 -13.32 5.06
N ILE A 29 7.50 -12.35 4.31
CA ILE A 29 8.29 -11.28 3.72
C ILE A 29 7.76 -9.96 4.25
N GLU A 30 8.62 -9.24 4.96
CA GLU A 30 8.32 -7.87 5.36
C GLU A 30 8.59 -6.93 4.17
N MET A 31 7.61 -6.09 3.88
CA MET A 31 7.68 -5.08 2.84
C MET A 31 7.36 -3.71 3.40
N THR A 32 8.16 -2.72 3.04
CA THR A 32 7.95 -1.32 3.42
C THR A 32 7.59 -0.50 2.20
N CYS A 33 6.57 0.33 2.33
CA CYS A 33 6.18 1.27 1.30
C CYS A 33 7.24 2.36 1.17
N SER A 34 7.76 2.59 -0.04
CA SER A 34 8.86 3.55 -0.29
C SER A 34 8.51 5.03 -0.05
N HIS A 35 7.30 5.33 0.40
CA HIS A 35 6.81 6.71 0.54
C HIS A 35 5.84 6.91 1.71
N CYS A 36 5.16 5.83 2.16
CA CYS A 36 4.29 5.91 3.33
C CYS A 36 4.99 5.42 4.61
N ASP A 37 6.21 4.85 4.49
CA ASP A 37 6.94 4.11 5.54
C ASP A 37 6.08 3.04 6.22
N THR A 38 5.06 2.58 5.51
CA THR A 38 4.08 1.63 5.97
C THR A 38 4.64 0.23 5.79
N VAL A 39 4.72 -0.52 6.88
CA VAL A 39 5.23 -1.89 6.90
C VAL A 39 4.08 -2.89 6.80
N VAL A 40 4.23 -3.88 5.93
CA VAL A 40 3.29 -5.00 5.79
C VAL A 40 4.07 -6.30 5.71
N VAL A 41 3.46 -7.39 6.16
CA VAL A 41 4.01 -8.74 6.04
C VAL A 41 3.18 -9.49 5.00
N THR A 42 3.85 -10.14 4.05
CA THR A 42 3.22 -11.00 3.06
C THR A 42 3.70 -12.43 3.20
N ASP A 43 2.84 -13.40 2.90
CA ASP A 43 3.25 -14.78 2.74
C ASP A 43 4.15 -14.96 1.49
N ARG A 44 4.66 -16.19 1.30
CA ARG A 44 5.47 -16.58 0.14
C ARG A 44 4.74 -16.49 -1.21
N HIS A 45 3.42 -16.39 -1.23
CA HIS A 45 2.58 -16.24 -2.42
C HIS A 45 2.18 -14.77 -2.68
N GLY A 46 2.55 -13.83 -1.79
CA GLY A 46 2.25 -12.41 -1.90
C GLY A 46 0.92 -11.99 -1.27
N ASN A 47 0.28 -12.84 -0.46
CA ASN A 47 -0.91 -12.46 0.30
C ASN A 47 -0.49 -11.73 1.57
N PHE A 48 -1.18 -10.64 1.92
CA PHE A 48 -0.90 -9.88 3.14
C PHE A 48 -1.35 -10.68 4.39
N GLU A 49 -0.42 -10.99 5.29
CA GLU A 49 -0.73 -11.66 6.55
C GLU A 49 -1.21 -10.69 7.63
N THR A 50 -0.71 -9.45 7.63
CA THR A 50 -0.98 -8.49 8.70
C THR A 50 -1.72 -7.26 8.20
N ILE A 51 -2.86 -6.99 8.82
CA ILE A 51 -3.65 -5.78 8.60
C ILE A 51 -2.79 -4.61 9.11
N THR A 52 -2.40 -3.74 8.20
CA THR A 52 -1.50 -2.57 8.37
C THR A 52 -1.89 -1.64 9.53
N VAL A 53 -3.12 -1.75 10.01
CA VAL A 53 -3.65 -1.05 11.17
C VAL A 53 -4.44 -2.06 11.99
N SER A 54 -4.07 -2.25 13.26
CA SER A 54 -4.81 -3.12 14.19
C SER A 54 -6.26 -2.67 14.38
N ASN A 55 -6.52 -1.38 14.16
CA ASN A 55 -7.85 -0.79 14.12
C ASN A 55 -8.41 -0.81 12.69
N THR A 56 -9.42 -1.65 12.49
CA THR A 56 -10.11 -1.82 11.20
C THR A 56 -10.80 -0.54 10.71
N GLN A 57 -11.36 0.28 11.60
CA GLN A 57 -12.03 1.54 11.22
C GLN A 57 -11.05 2.55 10.61
N ILE A 58 -9.83 2.62 11.14
CA ILE A 58 -8.78 3.50 10.59
C ILE A 58 -8.37 3.00 9.20
N ALA A 59 -8.16 1.68 9.05
CA ALA A 59 -7.82 1.09 7.77
C ALA A 59 -8.92 1.35 6.72
N ASP A 60 -10.18 1.16 7.08
CA ASP A 60 -11.32 1.39 6.18
C ASP A 60 -11.46 2.86 5.79
N THR A 61 -11.29 3.78 6.75
CA THR A 61 -11.33 5.23 6.49
C THR A 61 -10.24 5.66 5.52
N LEU A 62 -8.99 5.20 5.74
CA LEU A 62 -7.87 5.52 4.85
C LEU A 62 -8.09 4.97 3.44
N ARG A 63 -8.63 3.74 3.33
CA ARG A 63 -8.97 3.13 2.03
C ARG A 63 -10.04 3.92 1.30
N GLU A 64 -11.06 4.39 2.01
CA GLU A 64 -12.15 5.16 1.39
C GLU A 64 -11.67 6.54 0.93
N LEU A 65 -10.90 7.25 1.76
CA LEU A 65 -10.28 8.52 1.37
C LEU A 65 -9.41 8.37 0.12
N TYR A 66 -8.63 7.29 0.04
CA TYR A 66 -7.81 7.00 -1.13
C TYR A 66 -8.65 6.73 -2.39
N ARG A 67 -9.75 5.98 -2.26
CA ARG A 67 -10.68 5.75 -3.37
C ARG A 67 -11.30 7.05 -3.85
N LEU A 68 -11.73 7.91 -2.94
CA LEU A 68 -12.30 9.22 -3.25
C LEU A 68 -11.29 10.11 -3.98
N THR A 69 -10.06 10.21 -3.48
CA THR A 69 -8.99 11.01 -4.12
C THR A 69 -8.58 10.50 -5.50
N ARG A 70 -8.74 9.19 -5.79
CA ARG A 70 -8.56 8.65 -7.16
C ARG A 70 -9.75 8.90 -8.08
N ARG A 71 -10.97 8.92 -7.55
CA ARG A 71 -12.19 9.16 -8.32
C ARG A 71 -12.36 10.63 -8.71
N ILE A 72 -11.77 11.55 -7.95
CA ILE A 72 -11.76 12.96 -8.31
C ILE A 72 -10.71 13.15 -9.43
N PRO A 73 -11.11 13.43 -10.69
CA PRO A 73 -10.15 13.84 -11.70
C PRO A 73 -9.46 15.09 -11.17
N LYS A 74 -8.13 15.15 -11.27
CA LYS A 74 -7.39 16.36 -10.93
C LYS A 74 -7.88 17.48 -11.85
N THR A 75 -8.88 18.24 -11.42
CA THR A 75 -9.25 19.48 -12.07
C THR A 75 -8.00 20.33 -11.97
N LYS A 76 -7.35 20.57 -13.12
CA LYS A 76 -6.27 21.56 -13.17
C LYS A 76 -6.92 22.88 -12.75
N VAL A 77 -6.63 23.33 -11.54
CA VAL A 77 -6.93 24.70 -11.16
C VAL A 77 -6.06 25.54 -12.08
N ALA A 78 -6.68 26.15 -13.08
CA ALA A 78 -6.02 27.15 -13.89
C ALA A 78 -5.72 28.33 -12.96
N VAL A 79 -4.44 28.49 -12.62
CA VAL A 79 -3.89 29.72 -12.05
C VAL A 79 -3.36 30.53 -13.21
#